data_AF-A0A448ML88-F1
#
_entry.id   AF-A0A448ML88-F1
#
_cell.length_a   1.000
_cell.length_b   1.000
_cell.length_c   1.000
_cell.angle_alpha   90.00
_cell.angle_beta   90.00
_cell.angle_gamma   90.00
#
_symmetry.space_group_name_H-M   'P 1'
#
loop_
_entity.id
_entity.type
_entity.pdbx_description
1 polymer ?
#
loop_
_entity_poly.entity_id
_entity_poly.type
_entity_poly.pdbx_seq_one_letter_code
_entity_poly.pdbx_strand_id
1 'polypeptide(L)'
;MVEQILRDVAKAEPQFSMTILRYFNPVGAHSSGLIGEDPNGIPNNLLPYISQVAIGKLAQLSVFGSDYNTHDGTGVRDYIHVVDLAIGHLKALQRHEGDAGLHIYNLGTGQGYSVLDMVNAFEKANNIKISYKLADRRPGDIATCYSDPSLAAKELGWTAERDLEQMMKDTWNWQKNNPQGYKD
;
A
#
# COMPACT_ATOMS: atom_id res chain seq x y z
N MET A 1 -1.09 19.29 -6.96
CA MET A 1 -0.87 20.63 -6.38
C MET A 1 0.45 20.70 -5.62
N VAL A 2 0.70 19.89 -4.57
CA VAL A 2 1.97 19.94 -3.81
C VAL A 2 3.21 19.63 -4.67
N GLU A 3 3.17 18.62 -5.53
CA GLU A 3 4.31 18.32 -6.42
C GLU A 3 4.68 19.49 -7.35
N GLN A 4 3.71 20.29 -7.79
CA GLN A 4 3.96 21.46 -8.63
C GLN A 4 4.64 22.56 -7.82
N ILE A 5 4.17 22.80 -6.59
CA ILE A 5 4.81 23.73 -5.66
C ILE A 5 6.27 23.31 -5.43
N LEU A 6 6.55 22.03 -5.16
CA LEU A 6 7.93 21.55 -4.99
C LEU A 6 8.78 21.75 -6.26
N ARG A 7 8.20 21.54 -7.45
CA ARG A 7 8.90 21.83 -8.72
C ARG A 7 9.24 23.30 -8.86
N ASP A 8 8.34 24.19 -8.48
CA ASP A 8 8.57 25.64 -8.60
C ASP A 8 9.56 26.14 -7.55
N VAL A 9 9.50 25.62 -6.32
CA VAL A 9 10.50 25.92 -5.28
C VAL A 9 11.88 25.37 -5.69
N ALA A 10 11.98 24.16 -6.25
CA ALA A 10 13.26 23.62 -6.71
C ALA A 10 13.89 24.45 -7.85
N LYS A 11 13.09 25.18 -8.63
CA LYS A 11 13.58 26.13 -9.64
C LYS A 11 14.02 27.46 -9.01
N ALA A 12 13.28 27.94 -7.99
CA ALA A 12 13.57 29.19 -7.31
C ALA A 12 14.76 29.08 -6.35
N GLU A 13 14.91 27.93 -5.68
CA GLU A 13 15.90 27.63 -4.65
C GLU A 13 16.71 26.38 -5.06
N PRO A 14 17.66 26.50 -6.02
CA PRO A 14 18.36 25.35 -6.61
C PRO A 14 19.26 24.59 -5.63
N GLN A 15 19.52 25.14 -4.44
CA GLN A 15 20.29 24.52 -3.36
C GLN A 15 19.48 23.54 -2.51
N PHE A 16 18.15 23.53 -2.63
CA PHE A 16 17.31 22.59 -1.88
C PHE A 16 17.36 21.20 -2.51
N SER A 17 17.40 20.18 -1.67
CA SER A 17 17.14 18.79 -2.06
C SER A 17 15.69 18.46 -1.75
N MET A 18 14.94 18.06 -2.77
CA MET A 18 13.53 17.70 -2.64
C MET A 18 13.31 16.33 -3.27
N THR A 19 12.68 15.45 -2.51
CA THR A 19 12.33 14.11 -2.99
C THR A 19 10.83 13.93 -2.97
N ILE A 20 10.25 13.63 -4.13
CA ILE A 20 8.85 13.23 -4.28
C ILE A 20 8.81 11.71 -4.38
N LEU A 21 8.29 11.07 -3.34
CA LEU A 21 8.04 9.64 -3.33
C LEU A 21 6.56 9.38 -3.59
N ARG A 22 6.26 8.78 -4.74
CA ARG A 22 4.89 8.42 -5.14
C ARG A 22 4.62 6.99 -4.72
N TYR A 23 3.83 6.83 -3.68
CA TYR A 23 3.45 5.51 -3.18
C TYR A 23 2.28 4.96 -3.99
N PHE A 24 2.23 3.63 -4.05
CA PHE A 24 1.06 2.91 -4.55
C PHE A 24 0.18 2.51 -3.37
N ASN A 25 -0.02 1.23 -3.07
CA ASN A 25 -0.96 0.79 -2.04
C ASN A 25 -0.20 0.12 -0.89
N PRO A 26 0.28 0.87 0.11
CA PRO A 26 0.99 0.30 1.25
C PRO A 26 0.07 -0.58 2.09
N VAL A 27 0.57 -1.74 2.48
CA VAL A 27 -0.13 -2.77 3.25
C VAL A 27 0.85 -3.52 4.16
N GLY A 28 0.34 -4.39 5.04
CA GLY A 28 1.19 -5.11 5.99
C GLY A 28 1.26 -4.43 7.35
N ALA A 29 2.12 -4.96 8.20
CA ALA A 29 2.41 -4.42 9.52
C ALA A 29 3.88 -4.69 9.87
N HIS A 30 4.37 -4.17 10.99
CA HIS A 30 5.67 -4.59 11.49
C HIS A 30 5.59 -6.06 11.97
N SER A 31 6.58 -6.89 11.62
CA SER A 31 6.57 -8.34 11.89
C SER A 31 6.42 -8.71 13.38
N SER A 32 6.77 -7.80 14.29
CA SER A 32 6.50 -7.95 15.73
C SER A 32 5.02 -8.13 16.08
N GLY A 33 4.10 -7.67 15.23
CA GLY A 33 2.68 -7.56 15.56
C GLY A 33 2.36 -6.49 16.63
N LEU A 34 3.29 -5.58 16.93
CA LEU A 34 3.12 -4.47 17.88
C LEU A 34 2.84 -3.11 17.21
N ILE A 35 3.06 -3.00 15.90
CA ILE A 35 2.82 -1.78 15.13
C ILE A 35 2.18 -2.17 13.80
N GLY A 36 1.05 -1.56 13.46
CA GLY A 36 0.34 -1.77 12.20
C GLY A 36 -0.69 -0.68 11.94
N GLU A 37 -1.49 -0.86 10.90
CA GLU A 37 -2.50 0.13 10.52
C GLU A 37 -3.71 0.08 11.48
N ASP A 38 -4.12 1.24 11.98
CA ASP A 38 -5.26 1.42 12.89
C ASP A 38 -6.02 2.71 12.53
N PRO A 39 -6.84 2.68 11.46
CA PRO A 39 -7.56 3.87 11.02
C PRO A 39 -8.76 4.15 11.93
N ASN A 40 -9.02 5.44 12.18
CA ASN A 40 -10.21 5.87 12.90
C ASN A 40 -11.49 5.55 12.10
N GLY A 41 -12.50 4.98 12.77
CA GLY A 41 -13.79 4.67 12.17
C GLY A 41 -13.77 3.45 11.24
N ILE A 42 -14.59 3.50 10.18
CA ILE A 42 -14.63 2.43 9.17
C ILE A 42 -13.45 2.64 8.21
N PRO A 43 -12.58 1.63 7.99
CA PRO A 43 -11.46 1.77 7.08
C PRO A 43 -11.91 2.10 5.66
N ASN A 44 -11.20 3.00 5.00
CA ASN A 44 -11.39 3.26 3.57
C ASN A 44 -10.52 2.35 2.69
N ASN A 45 -9.41 1.85 3.24
CA ASN A 45 -8.45 0.99 2.55
C ASN A 45 -8.85 -0.48 2.61
N LEU A 46 -8.48 -1.24 1.58
CA LEU A 46 -8.91 -2.63 1.41
C LEU A 46 -8.44 -3.54 2.55
N LEU A 47 -7.14 -3.53 2.87
CA LEU A 47 -6.58 -4.55 3.74
C LEU A 47 -6.98 -4.42 5.22
N PRO A 48 -7.03 -3.22 5.83
CA PRO A 48 -7.61 -3.06 7.16
C PRO A 48 -9.10 -3.41 7.22
N TYR A 49 -9.83 -3.22 6.12
CA TYR A 49 -11.23 -3.67 6.05
C TYR A 49 -11.31 -5.20 6.08
N ILE A 50 -10.49 -5.89 5.26
CA ILE A 50 -10.39 -7.35 5.26
C ILE A 50 -10.04 -7.87 6.66
N SER A 51 -9.06 -7.27 7.34
CA SER A 51 -8.64 -7.70 8.68
C SER A 51 -9.73 -7.46 9.73
N GLN A 52 -10.51 -6.37 9.63
CA GLN A 52 -11.67 -6.11 10.49
C GLN A 52 -12.83 -7.09 10.26
N VAL A 53 -13.05 -7.54 9.03
CA VAL A 53 -13.98 -8.64 8.74
C VAL A 53 -13.48 -9.95 9.34
N ALA A 54 -12.18 -10.23 9.23
CA ALA A 54 -11.55 -11.44 9.77
C ALA A 54 -11.70 -11.58 11.29
N ILE A 55 -11.65 -10.47 12.05
CA ILE A 55 -11.91 -10.47 13.50
C ILE A 55 -13.39 -10.35 13.87
N GLY A 56 -14.30 -10.29 12.88
CA GLY A 56 -15.75 -10.19 13.10
C GLY A 56 -16.24 -8.80 13.52
N LYS A 57 -15.41 -7.76 13.44
CA LYS A 57 -15.82 -6.36 13.73
C LYS A 57 -16.74 -5.81 12.63
N LEU A 58 -16.50 -6.21 11.39
CA LEU A 58 -17.34 -5.90 10.23
C LEU A 58 -17.94 -7.19 9.68
N ALA A 59 -19.20 -7.14 9.25
CA ALA A 59 -19.91 -8.34 8.79
C ALA A 59 -19.39 -8.88 7.46
N GLN A 60 -19.01 -8.00 6.53
CA GLN A 60 -18.52 -8.38 5.20
C GLN A 60 -17.81 -7.21 4.52
N LEU A 61 -16.90 -7.53 3.60
CA LEU A 61 -16.27 -6.61 2.66
C LEU A 61 -17.22 -6.27 1.50
N SER A 62 -17.23 -5.02 1.04
CA SER A 62 -17.88 -4.65 -0.23
C SER A 62 -16.80 -4.46 -1.31
N VAL A 63 -16.85 -5.26 -2.37
CA VAL A 63 -15.96 -5.20 -3.52
C VAL A 63 -16.62 -4.36 -4.60
N PHE A 64 -16.09 -3.16 -4.83
CA PHE A 64 -16.69 -2.17 -5.74
C PHE A 64 -16.25 -2.41 -7.18
N GLY A 65 -17.19 -2.84 -8.02
CA GLY A 65 -16.97 -3.16 -9.43
C GLY A 65 -16.43 -4.59 -9.64
N SER A 66 -17.08 -5.31 -10.55
CA SER A 66 -16.75 -6.69 -10.94
C SER A 66 -16.77 -6.89 -12.45
N ASP A 67 -16.68 -5.79 -13.21
CA ASP A 67 -16.82 -5.70 -14.65
C ASP A 67 -15.70 -4.84 -15.28
N TYR A 68 -14.61 -4.57 -14.53
CA TYR A 68 -13.42 -3.93 -15.09
C TYR A 68 -12.73 -4.85 -16.10
N ASN A 69 -11.95 -4.27 -17.02
CA ASN A 69 -11.14 -5.05 -17.96
C ASN A 69 -9.85 -5.56 -17.27
N THR A 70 -10.03 -6.44 -16.29
CA THR A 70 -8.98 -7.10 -15.47
C THR A 70 -9.25 -8.60 -15.45
N HIS A 71 -8.31 -9.41 -14.93
CA HIS A 71 -8.40 -10.88 -15.04
C HIS A 71 -9.60 -11.50 -14.29
N ASP A 72 -10.15 -10.80 -13.30
CA ASP A 72 -11.31 -11.25 -12.52
C ASP A 72 -12.44 -10.19 -12.42
N GLY A 73 -12.33 -9.12 -13.20
CA GLY A 73 -13.31 -8.04 -13.23
C GLY A 73 -13.19 -7.02 -12.09
N THR A 74 -12.33 -7.24 -11.09
CA THR A 74 -12.15 -6.32 -9.96
C THR A 74 -10.92 -5.42 -10.12
N GLY A 75 -10.85 -4.32 -9.37
CA GLY A 75 -9.78 -3.33 -9.51
C GLY A 75 -8.39 -3.89 -9.17
N VAL A 76 -7.41 -3.66 -10.04
CA VAL A 76 -6.02 -4.11 -9.89
C VAL A 76 -5.12 -2.98 -9.41
N ARG A 77 -4.32 -3.25 -8.38
CA ARG A 77 -3.46 -2.28 -7.69
C ARG A 77 -2.10 -2.89 -7.36
N ASP A 78 -1.07 -2.06 -7.35
CA ASP A 78 0.26 -2.43 -6.83
C ASP A 78 0.28 -2.26 -5.31
N TYR A 79 0.36 -3.40 -4.62
CA TYR A 79 0.44 -3.47 -3.17
C TYR A 79 1.89 -3.65 -2.73
N ILE A 80 2.33 -2.81 -1.81
CA ILE A 80 3.71 -2.77 -1.31
C ILE A 80 3.70 -2.95 0.20
N HIS A 81 4.64 -3.74 0.73
CA HIS A 81 4.75 -3.89 2.17
C HIS A 81 5.20 -2.58 2.84
N VAL A 82 4.52 -2.16 3.91
CA VAL A 82 4.76 -0.88 4.59
C VAL A 82 6.19 -0.73 5.11
N VAL A 83 6.82 -1.84 5.52
CA VAL A 83 8.24 -1.86 5.91
C VAL A 83 9.17 -1.64 4.71
N ASP A 84 8.87 -2.20 3.54
CA ASP A 84 9.66 -1.93 2.32
C ASP A 84 9.55 -0.46 1.93
N LEU A 85 8.34 0.09 2.04
CA LEU A 85 8.09 1.50 1.82
C LEU A 85 8.91 2.37 2.81
N ALA A 86 8.92 2.03 4.10
CA ALA A 86 9.72 2.74 5.10
C ALA A 86 11.22 2.67 4.79
N ILE A 87 11.74 1.51 4.37
CA ILE A 87 13.14 1.37 3.92
C ILE A 87 13.40 2.24 2.69
N GLY A 88 12.44 2.35 1.76
CA GLY A 88 12.54 3.22 0.59
C GLY A 88 12.73 4.70 0.95
N HIS A 89 12.08 5.17 2.02
CA HIS A 89 12.30 6.51 2.55
C HIS A 89 13.73 6.69 3.06
N LEU A 90 14.25 5.73 3.81
CA LEU A 90 15.63 5.78 4.32
C LEU A 90 16.65 5.80 3.19
N LYS A 91 16.43 4.98 2.14
CA LYS A 91 17.28 4.94 0.95
C LYS A 91 17.27 6.25 0.18
N ALA A 92 16.09 6.85 -0.01
CA ALA A 92 15.96 8.14 -0.67
C ALA A 92 16.64 9.27 0.12
N LEU A 93 16.48 9.28 1.45
CA LEU A 93 17.15 10.25 2.33
C LEU A 93 18.66 10.10 2.26
N GLN A 94 19.17 8.87 2.39
CA GLN A 94 20.61 8.59 2.32
C GLN A 94 21.21 8.94 0.96
N ARG A 95 20.49 8.65 -0.14
CA ARG A 95 20.99 8.92 -1.49
C ARG A 95 21.11 10.42 -1.77
N HIS A 96 20.20 11.22 -1.24
CA HIS A 96 20.11 12.65 -1.56
C HIS A 96 20.57 13.59 -0.44
N GLU A 97 21.27 13.06 0.56
CA GLU A 97 21.97 13.88 1.56
C GLU A 97 23.03 14.74 0.87
N GLY A 98 22.81 16.05 0.83
CA GLY A 98 23.67 17.01 0.12
C GLY A 98 23.50 17.01 -1.41
N ASP A 99 22.50 16.32 -1.96
CA ASP A 99 22.23 16.22 -3.40
C ASP A 99 21.08 17.17 -3.79
N ALA A 100 21.44 18.40 -4.11
CA ALA A 100 20.49 19.44 -4.48
C ALA A 100 19.69 19.09 -5.76
N GLY A 101 18.46 19.56 -5.84
CA GLY A 101 17.55 19.31 -6.96
C GLY A 101 16.28 18.58 -6.57
N LEU A 102 15.49 18.22 -7.59
CA LEU A 102 14.23 17.53 -7.45
C LEU A 102 14.34 16.09 -7.95
N HIS A 103 14.12 15.14 -7.04
CA HIS A 103 14.22 13.71 -7.28
C HIS A 103 12.84 13.08 -7.15
N ILE A 104 12.45 12.20 -8.08
CA ILE A 104 11.08 11.68 -8.14
C ILE A 104 11.12 10.18 -8.36
N TYR A 105 10.52 9.42 -7.43
CA TYR A 105 10.51 7.97 -7.47
C TYR A 105 9.11 7.41 -7.28
N ASN A 106 8.78 6.36 -8.03
CA ASN A 106 7.67 5.49 -7.72
C ASN A 106 8.16 4.43 -6.74
N LEU A 107 7.48 4.30 -5.59
CA LEU A 107 7.74 3.22 -4.63
C LEU A 107 6.56 2.24 -4.67
N GLY A 108 6.80 1.10 -5.31
CA GLY A 108 5.88 0.00 -5.48
C GLY A 108 6.64 -1.28 -5.83
N THR A 109 5.93 -2.37 -6.05
CA THR A 109 6.51 -3.67 -6.44
C THR A 109 6.58 -3.86 -7.95
N GLY A 110 5.79 -3.09 -8.70
CA GLY A 110 5.56 -3.27 -10.13
C GLY A 110 4.64 -4.45 -10.46
N GLN A 111 4.10 -5.13 -9.45
CA GLN A 111 3.16 -6.24 -9.61
C GLN A 111 1.76 -5.79 -9.20
N GLY A 112 0.78 -6.03 -10.07
CA GLY A 112 -0.63 -5.72 -9.81
C GLY A 112 -1.38 -6.92 -9.27
N TYR A 113 -2.17 -6.73 -8.22
CA TYR A 113 -3.12 -7.70 -7.69
C TYR A 113 -4.53 -7.11 -7.69
N SER A 114 -5.52 -7.93 -8.01
CA SER A 114 -6.92 -7.54 -7.93
C SER A 114 -7.43 -7.48 -6.49
N VAL A 115 -8.66 -6.99 -6.29
CA VAL A 115 -9.30 -7.05 -4.96
C VAL A 115 -9.50 -8.50 -4.50
N LEU A 116 -9.89 -9.40 -5.40
CA LEU A 116 -10.10 -10.81 -5.05
C LEU A 116 -8.78 -11.57 -4.87
N ASP A 117 -7.71 -11.20 -5.57
CA ASP A 117 -6.37 -11.74 -5.30
C ASP A 117 -5.96 -11.45 -3.85
N MET A 118 -6.21 -10.23 -3.36
CA MET A 118 -5.92 -9.84 -1.98
C MET A 118 -6.75 -10.63 -0.96
N VAL A 119 -8.05 -10.80 -1.22
CA VAL A 119 -8.94 -11.61 -0.37
C VAL A 119 -8.44 -13.06 -0.32
N ASN A 120 -8.19 -13.67 -1.48
CA ASN A 120 -7.73 -15.05 -1.58
C ASN A 120 -6.35 -15.25 -0.92
N ALA A 121 -5.43 -14.30 -1.09
CA ALA A 121 -4.13 -14.33 -0.44
C ALA A 121 -4.27 -14.24 1.08
N PHE A 122 -5.14 -13.36 1.58
CA PHE A 122 -5.39 -13.23 3.02
C PHE A 122 -5.99 -14.51 3.60
N GLU A 123 -6.99 -15.09 2.92
CA GLU A 123 -7.60 -16.36 3.34
C GLU A 123 -6.57 -17.48 3.38
N LYS A 124 -5.76 -17.63 2.32
CA LYS A 124 -4.77 -18.69 2.18
C LYS A 124 -3.65 -18.56 3.21
N ALA A 125 -3.11 -17.36 3.40
CA ALA A 125 -1.98 -17.11 4.29
C ALA A 125 -2.34 -17.35 5.77
N ASN A 126 -3.61 -17.12 6.13
CA ASN A 126 -4.06 -17.13 7.52
C ASN A 126 -5.03 -18.27 7.86
N ASN A 127 -5.46 -19.05 6.87
CA ASN A 127 -6.49 -20.10 6.98
C ASN A 127 -7.80 -19.58 7.59
N ILE A 128 -8.26 -18.44 7.09
CA ILE A 128 -9.49 -17.74 7.53
C ILE A 128 -10.39 -17.54 6.31
N LYS A 129 -11.72 -17.50 6.53
CA LYS A 129 -12.68 -17.13 5.49
C LYS A 129 -13.14 -15.69 5.65
N ILE A 130 -13.17 -14.96 4.55
CA ILE A 130 -13.56 -13.55 4.49
C ILE A 130 -14.86 -13.44 3.71
N SER A 131 -15.93 -13.03 4.39
CA SER A 131 -17.19 -12.73 3.74
C SER A 131 -17.08 -11.44 2.93
N TYR A 132 -17.47 -11.47 1.67
CA TYR A 132 -17.55 -10.30 0.82
C TYR A 132 -18.78 -10.34 -0.08
N LYS A 133 -19.19 -9.17 -0.57
CA LYS A 133 -20.20 -9.00 -1.62
C LYS A 133 -19.66 -8.14 -2.75
N LEU A 134 -20.12 -8.39 -3.96
CA LEU A 134 -19.90 -7.49 -5.09
C LEU A 134 -20.89 -6.31 -4.99
N ALA A 135 -20.42 -5.12 -5.33
CA ALA A 135 -21.18 -3.88 -5.34
C ALA A 135 -20.87 -3.08 -6.61
N ASP A 136 -21.68 -2.07 -6.90
CA ASP A 136 -21.45 -1.16 -8.03
C ASP A 136 -20.08 -0.47 -7.93
N ARG A 137 -19.56 -0.01 -9.07
CA ARG A 137 -18.29 0.73 -9.12
C ARG A 137 -18.37 1.99 -8.24
N ARG A 138 -17.30 2.27 -7.53
CA ARG A 138 -17.14 3.55 -6.83
C ARG A 138 -16.71 4.63 -7.84
N PRO A 139 -17.37 5.81 -7.88
CA PRO A 139 -16.97 6.88 -8.78
C PRO A 139 -15.50 7.27 -8.58
N GLY A 140 -14.75 7.35 -9.67
CA GLY A 140 -13.32 7.70 -9.67
C GLY A 140 -12.35 6.53 -9.64
N ASP A 141 -12.82 5.30 -9.39
CA ASP A 141 -11.95 4.11 -9.46
C ASP A 141 -11.58 3.78 -10.91
N ILE A 142 -10.29 3.56 -11.13
CA ILE A 142 -9.73 3.05 -12.39
C ILE A 142 -9.52 1.54 -12.32
N ALA A 143 -9.56 0.88 -13.47
CA ALA A 143 -9.41 -0.57 -13.59
C ALA A 143 -8.07 -1.04 -13.02
N THR A 144 -6.96 -0.47 -13.49
CA THR A 144 -5.61 -0.95 -13.19
C THR A 144 -4.64 0.20 -12.96
N CYS A 145 -3.84 0.13 -11.90
CA CYS A 145 -2.74 1.06 -11.64
C CYS A 145 -1.62 0.36 -10.87
N TYR A 146 -0.43 0.26 -11.47
CA TYR A 146 0.76 -0.29 -10.85
C TYR A 146 2.03 0.46 -11.28
N SER A 147 3.09 0.30 -10.50
CA SER A 147 4.30 1.10 -10.65
C SER A 147 5.27 0.54 -11.69
N ASP A 148 6.16 1.39 -12.17
CA ASP A 148 7.49 0.96 -12.61
C ASP A 148 8.50 1.51 -11.59
N PRO A 149 9.07 0.65 -10.71
CA PRO A 149 10.02 1.05 -9.68
C PRO A 149 11.48 0.98 -10.16
N SER A 150 11.74 0.79 -11.47
CA SER A 150 13.10 0.60 -12.01
C SER A 150 14.07 1.75 -11.69
N LEU A 151 13.57 2.99 -11.66
CA LEU A 151 14.38 4.15 -11.30
C LEU A 151 14.83 4.09 -9.83
N ALA A 152 13.94 3.68 -8.92
CA ALA A 152 14.28 3.53 -7.50
C ALA A 152 15.30 2.39 -7.29
N ALA A 153 15.15 1.27 -8.01
CA ALA A 153 16.14 0.19 -8.00
C ALA A 153 17.51 0.66 -8.48
N LYS A 154 17.55 1.42 -9.58
CA LYS A 154 18.79 1.92 -10.18
C LYS A 154 19.50 2.97 -9.32
N GLU A 155 18.78 3.97 -8.84
CA GLU A 155 19.38 5.17 -8.23
C GLU A 155 19.46 5.11 -6.71
N LEU A 156 18.49 4.44 -6.07
CA LEU A 156 18.43 4.30 -4.61
C LEU A 156 18.98 2.95 -4.13
N GLY A 157 19.20 1.99 -5.04
CA GLY A 157 19.52 0.61 -4.68
C GLY A 157 18.40 -0.03 -3.85
N TRP A 158 17.15 0.32 -4.15
CA TRP A 158 15.96 -0.09 -3.40
C TRP A 158 14.99 -0.89 -4.28
N THR A 159 14.55 -2.03 -3.77
CA THR A 159 13.46 -2.85 -4.33
C THR A 159 12.62 -3.37 -3.17
N ALA A 160 11.31 -3.51 -3.37
CA ALA A 160 10.46 -4.17 -2.38
C ALA A 160 10.76 -5.68 -2.33
N GLU A 161 11.01 -6.22 -1.14
CA GLU A 161 11.47 -7.60 -0.95
C GLU A 161 10.38 -8.51 -0.37
N ARG A 162 9.36 -7.94 0.28
CA ARG A 162 8.31 -8.72 0.94
C ARG A 162 7.19 -9.00 -0.04
N ASP A 163 6.87 -10.28 -0.18
CA ASP A 163 5.83 -10.75 -1.08
C ASP A 163 4.42 -10.57 -0.49
N LEU A 164 3.42 -10.91 -1.32
CA LEU A 164 2.02 -10.81 -0.95
C LEU A 164 1.68 -11.66 0.28
N GLU A 165 2.26 -12.87 0.41
CA GLU A 165 2.00 -13.76 1.54
C GLU A 165 2.48 -13.12 2.86
N GLN A 166 3.67 -12.51 2.86
CA GLN A 166 4.22 -11.81 4.02
C GLN A 166 3.35 -10.60 4.40
N MET A 167 2.88 -9.81 3.42
CA MET A 167 1.94 -8.70 3.67
C MET A 167 0.69 -9.18 4.40
N MET A 168 0.13 -10.32 4.00
CA MET A 168 -1.09 -10.87 4.61
C MET A 168 -0.84 -11.39 6.02
N LYS A 169 0.28 -12.10 6.23
CA LYS A 169 0.66 -12.64 7.55
C LYS A 169 0.93 -11.54 8.56
N ASP A 170 1.70 -10.52 8.19
CA ASP A 170 2.05 -9.44 9.11
C ASP A 170 0.82 -8.61 9.48
N THR A 171 -0.05 -8.31 8.51
CA THR A 171 -1.35 -7.66 8.78
C THR A 171 -2.18 -8.46 9.77
N TRP A 172 -2.32 -9.77 9.56
CA TRP A 172 -3.11 -10.60 10.44
C TRP A 172 -2.49 -10.73 11.83
N ASN A 173 -1.17 -10.87 11.92
CA ASN A 173 -0.45 -10.92 13.18
C ASN A 173 -0.71 -9.64 14.02
N TRP A 174 -0.63 -8.46 13.40
CA TRP A 174 -1.00 -7.20 14.04
C TRP A 174 -2.47 -7.20 14.49
N GLN A 175 -3.42 -7.45 13.58
CA GLN A 175 -4.84 -7.33 13.87
C GLN A 175 -5.32 -8.34 14.93
N LYS A 176 -4.80 -9.57 14.89
CA LYS A 176 -5.14 -10.63 15.85
C LYS A 176 -4.67 -10.28 17.26
N ASN A 177 -3.48 -9.69 17.40
CA ASN A 177 -2.92 -9.31 18.69
C ASN A 177 -3.49 -7.97 19.20
N ASN A 178 -4.03 -7.14 18.30
CA ASN A 178 -4.56 -5.81 18.59
C ASN A 178 -5.95 -5.64 17.96
N PRO A 179 -6.96 -6.42 18.39
CA PRO A 179 -8.28 -6.42 17.76
C PRO A 179 -9.03 -5.08 17.88
N GLN A 180 -8.62 -4.24 18.83
CA GLN A 180 -9.14 -2.89 19.02
C GLN A 180 -8.15 -1.80 18.61
N GLY A 181 -7.07 -2.16 17.90
CA GLY A 181 -6.03 -1.22 17.53
C GLY A 181 -5.15 -0.82 18.71
N TYR A 182 -4.62 0.39 18.66
CA TYR A 182 -3.90 0.98 19.79
C TYR A 182 -4.90 1.32 20.90
N LYS A 183 -4.65 0.85 22.12
CA LYS A 183 -5.45 1.21 23.29
C LYS A 183 -5.20 2.69 23.62
N ASP A 184 -6.27 3.44 23.83
CA ASP A 184 -6.22 4.68 24.64
C ASP A 184 -5.99 4.35 26.12
#